data_AF-A0ABD1UJ40-F1
#
_entry.id   AF-A0ABD1UJ40-F1
#
_cell.length_a   1.000
_cell.length_b   1.000
_cell.length_c   1.000
_cell.angle_alpha   90.00
_cell.angle_beta   90.00
_cell.angle_gamma   90.00
#
_symmetry.space_group_name_H-M   'P 1'
#
loop_
_entity.id
_entity.type
_entity.pdbx_description
1 polymer ?
#
loop_
_entity_poly.entity_id
_entity_poly.type
_entity_poly.pdbx_seq_one_letter_code
_entity_poly.pdbx_strand_id
1 'polypeptide(L)'
;MASVSFMSITQSSDRNFSIPSACNHICNFDAFKFRSTNFSLNFPASSPRTVVHCMSTATDVPTVTETKLNFLKAYKRPIPSVYNTVLQELIVQQHLMRYKKSYRYDPVFALGFVTVYDQLMEGYPSDEDRGTIFKAYIEALNEEPDQYRADARKVEEWARAQTASTLVDFASREGEIEGSLKDIAERAGIKGSFSYSRFFAVGLFRLLELANATEPTVLEKLCVALCVDKKSIDRDLDVYRNLLSKLVQAKELLNEYVYREKKKREERVESQKANGAVIKCSGEFQYSGQ
;
A
#
# COMPACT_ATOMS: atom_id res chain seq x y z
N MET A 1 4.72 20.55 5.37
CA MET A 1 5.22 19.36 4.64
C MET A 1 6.51 18.92 5.29
N ALA A 2 6.50 17.79 6.01
CA ALA A 2 7.69 17.22 6.60
C ALA A 2 8.34 16.28 5.57
N SER A 3 9.57 16.59 5.17
CA SER A 3 10.40 15.73 4.33
C SER A 3 10.84 14.53 5.15
N VAL A 4 10.44 13.32 4.73
CA VAL A 4 10.81 12.06 5.38
C VAL A 4 12.24 11.72 4.96
N SER A 5 13.19 11.89 5.87
CA SER A 5 14.60 11.51 5.65
C SER A 5 14.85 10.14 6.26
N PHE A 6 15.12 9.14 5.41
CA PHE A 6 15.53 7.81 5.86
C PHE A 6 17.04 7.79 6.12
N MET A 7 17.44 7.81 7.40
CA MET A 7 18.84 7.56 7.76
C MET A 7 19.19 6.08 7.58
N SER A 8 20.36 5.84 6.98
CA SER A 8 20.92 4.52 6.74
C SER A 8 21.39 3.87 8.04
N ILE A 9 20.73 2.78 8.46
CA ILE A 9 21.26 1.88 9.49
C ILE A 9 22.33 0.99 8.85
N THR A 10 23.55 1.14 9.34
CA THR A 10 24.69 0.28 9.04
C THR A 10 24.58 -1.03 9.82
N GLN A 11 24.76 -2.14 9.11
CA GLN A 11 24.76 -3.50 9.64
C GLN A 11 26.04 -3.71 10.48
N SER A 12 25.93 -4.03 11.78
CA SER A 12 27.07 -4.48 12.59
C SER A 12 26.94 -5.94 12.96
N SER A 13 28.06 -6.65 12.85
CA SER A 13 28.23 -8.09 12.97
C SER A 13 28.04 -8.68 14.38
N ASP A 14 27.66 -9.96 14.38
CA ASP A 14 27.27 -10.82 15.49
C ASP A 14 28.17 -10.79 16.73
N ARG A 15 27.55 -10.83 17.91
CA ARG A 15 28.06 -11.54 19.09
C ARG A 15 26.92 -12.11 19.93
N ASN A 16 26.98 -13.44 20.11
CA ASN A 16 26.03 -14.27 20.85
C ASN A 16 25.92 -13.89 22.33
N PHE A 17 24.69 -13.75 22.83
CA PHE A 17 24.35 -13.93 24.24
C PHE A 17 22.98 -14.61 24.35
N SER A 18 22.94 -15.70 25.12
CA SER A 18 21.75 -16.51 25.42
C SER A 18 21.07 -16.03 26.70
N ILE A 19 19.74 -16.27 26.85
CA ILE A 19 18.87 -16.39 28.08
C ILE A 19 17.43 -15.83 27.78
N PRO A 20 16.33 -16.39 28.35
CA PRO A 20 15.60 -17.59 27.93
C PRO A 20 14.23 -17.30 27.26
N SER A 21 13.80 -18.16 26.33
CA SER A 21 12.49 -18.08 25.69
C SER A 21 11.46 -19.00 26.35
N ALA A 22 10.27 -18.47 26.64
CA ALA A 22 9.08 -19.27 26.93
C ALA A 22 8.04 -19.02 25.84
N CYS A 23 8.17 -19.76 24.73
CA CYS A 23 7.07 -20.04 23.81
C CYS A 23 7.42 -21.33 23.06
N ASN A 24 7.36 -22.46 23.77
CA ASN A 24 7.54 -23.79 23.18
C ASN A 24 6.22 -24.25 22.56
N HIS A 25 6.24 -24.66 21.29
CA HIS A 25 5.61 -25.90 20.84
C HIS A 25 6.25 -26.39 19.54
N ILE A 26 6.79 -27.61 19.62
CA ILE A 26 7.48 -28.39 18.59
C ILE A 26 6.49 -28.83 17.51
N CYS A 27 6.92 -28.80 16.25
CA CYS A 27 6.17 -29.29 15.09
C CYS A 27 6.75 -30.65 14.67
N ASN A 28 5.99 -31.74 14.80
CA ASN A 28 6.25 -32.98 14.06
C ASN A 28 5.50 -32.91 12.73
N PHE A 29 6.23 -33.07 11.63
CA PHE A 29 5.70 -33.12 10.27
C PHE A 29 5.64 -34.59 9.83
N ASP A 30 4.47 -35.21 9.91
CA ASP A 30 4.24 -36.53 9.30
C ASP A 30 3.76 -36.37 7.86
N ALA A 31 4.54 -36.98 6.96
CA ALA A 31 4.32 -37.01 5.53
C ALA A 31 3.16 -37.96 5.19
N PHE A 32 2.05 -37.41 4.70
CA PHE A 32 1.00 -38.20 4.06
C PHE A 32 1.43 -38.60 2.64
N LYS A 33 1.78 -39.88 2.48
CA LYS A 33 1.89 -40.55 1.18
C LYS A 33 0.50 -40.75 0.60
N PHE A 34 0.19 -40.09 -0.52
CA PHE A 34 -0.96 -40.46 -1.34
C PHE A 34 -0.55 -41.51 -2.37
N ARG A 35 -1.31 -42.61 -2.35
CA ARG A 35 -1.17 -43.82 -3.15
C ARG A 35 -1.75 -43.56 -4.55
N SER A 36 -0.93 -43.66 -5.59
CA SER A 36 -1.40 -43.65 -6.98
C SER A 36 -2.25 -44.89 -7.26
N THR A 37 -3.51 -44.68 -7.66
CA THR A 37 -4.34 -45.70 -8.30
C THR A 37 -4.64 -45.24 -9.73
N ASN A 38 -4.17 -46.04 -10.69
CA ASN A 38 -4.43 -45.88 -12.11
C ASN A 38 -5.93 -46.00 -12.40
N PHE A 39 -6.51 -45.01 -13.07
CA PHE A 39 -7.83 -45.12 -13.68
C PHE A 39 -7.73 -44.76 -15.17
N SER A 40 -7.98 -45.76 -16.00
CA SER A 40 -8.04 -45.66 -17.46
C SER A 40 -9.29 -44.90 -17.90
N LEU A 41 -9.14 -43.97 -18.85
CA LEU A 41 -10.24 -43.26 -19.49
C LEU A 41 -10.59 -43.92 -20.83
N ASN A 42 -11.79 -44.49 -20.91
CA ASN A 42 -12.49 -44.73 -22.17
C ASN A 42 -13.64 -43.71 -22.26
N PHE A 43 -13.67 -42.92 -23.33
CA PHE A 43 -14.79 -42.04 -23.69
C PHE A 43 -15.94 -42.86 -24.28
N PRO A 44 -17.20 -42.48 -24.03
CA PRO A 44 -18.04 -42.10 -25.16
C PRO A 44 -18.95 -40.88 -24.90
N ALA A 45 -19.63 -40.49 -25.97
CA ALA A 45 -20.20 -39.18 -26.28
C ALA A 45 -21.52 -38.78 -25.58
N SER A 46 -21.73 -37.46 -25.57
CA SER A 46 -23.00 -36.70 -25.58
C SER A 46 -23.94 -36.77 -24.37
N SER A 47 -23.98 -35.68 -23.58
CA SER A 47 -25.12 -35.29 -22.73
C SER A 47 -25.07 -33.78 -22.43
N PRO A 48 -26.20 -33.09 -22.22
CA PRO A 48 -26.28 -31.63 -22.34
C PRO A 48 -25.67 -30.93 -21.13
N ARG A 49 -25.13 -29.73 -21.38
CA ARG A 49 -24.54 -28.84 -20.36
C ARG A 49 -25.62 -28.43 -19.36
N THR A 50 -25.70 -29.15 -18.23
CA THR A 50 -26.35 -28.65 -17.02
C THR A 50 -25.42 -27.60 -16.42
N VAL A 51 -25.80 -26.34 -16.56
CA VAL A 51 -25.17 -25.24 -15.82
C VAL A 51 -25.59 -25.42 -14.36
N VAL A 52 -24.70 -25.96 -13.54
CA VAL A 52 -24.88 -26.05 -12.10
C VAL A 52 -24.76 -24.64 -11.55
N HIS A 53 -25.89 -23.96 -11.36
CA HIS A 53 -25.92 -22.68 -10.67
C HIS A 53 -25.93 -22.97 -9.17
N CYS A 54 -24.75 -22.95 -8.55
CA CYS A 54 -24.64 -23.03 -7.10
C CYS A 54 -25.01 -21.65 -6.53
N MET A 55 -26.28 -21.45 -6.17
CA MET A 55 -26.68 -20.25 -5.43
C MET A 55 -26.40 -20.47 -3.94
N SER A 56 -25.25 -19.97 -3.48
CA SER A 56 -24.94 -19.87 -2.06
C SER A 56 -25.59 -18.59 -1.52
N THR A 57 -26.57 -18.71 -0.63
CA THR A 57 -27.14 -17.61 0.15
C THR A 57 -26.28 -17.28 1.39
N ALA A 58 -24.97 -17.32 1.24
CA ALA A 58 -24.06 -16.63 2.17
C ALA A 58 -23.91 -15.20 1.63
N THR A 59 -23.80 -14.19 2.49
CA THR A 59 -23.41 -12.84 2.07
C THR A 59 -22.20 -12.95 1.14
N ASP A 60 -22.41 -12.74 -0.16
CA ASP A 60 -21.40 -13.08 -1.16
C ASP A 60 -20.19 -12.19 -0.92
N VAL A 61 -19.05 -12.81 -0.59
CA VAL A 61 -17.81 -12.08 -0.37
C VAL A 61 -17.45 -11.45 -1.71
N PRO A 62 -17.34 -10.11 -1.81
CA PRO A 62 -17.07 -9.48 -3.08
C PRO A 62 -15.84 -10.07 -3.74
N THR A 63 -15.87 -10.19 -5.06
CA THR A 63 -14.68 -10.61 -5.82
C THR A 63 -13.74 -9.43 -6.03
N VAL A 64 -12.48 -9.73 -6.36
CA VAL A 64 -11.50 -8.70 -6.74
C VAL A 64 -12.02 -7.85 -7.92
N THR A 65 -12.67 -8.50 -8.89
CA THR A 65 -13.23 -7.84 -10.07
C THR A 65 -14.34 -6.86 -9.67
N GLU A 66 -15.22 -7.24 -8.74
CA GLU A 66 -16.27 -6.36 -8.22
C GLU A 66 -15.69 -5.17 -7.47
N THR A 67 -14.66 -5.38 -6.64
CA THR A 67 -13.98 -4.28 -5.94
C THR A 67 -13.36 -3.29 -6.92
N LYS A 68 -12.66 -3.78 -7.96
CA LYS A 68 -12.11 -2.92 -9.02
C LYS A 68 -13.21 -2.17 -9.77
N LEU A 69 -14.31 -2.85 -10.07
CA LEU A 69 -15.47 -2.24 -10.73
C LEU A 69 -16.09 -1.14 -9.86
N ASN A 70 -16.22 -1.37 -8.55
CA ASN A 70 -16.74 -0.40 -7.60
C ASN A 70 -15.84 0.86 -7.55
N PHE A 71 -14.51 0.68 -7.55
CA PHE A 71 -13.57 1.79 -7.64
C PHE A 71 -13.77 2.62 -8.92
N LEU A 72 -13.89 1.98 -10.08
CA LEU A 72 -14.11 2.67 -11.37
C LEU A 72 -15.50 3.33 -11.47
N LYS A 73 -16.50 2.79 -10.77
CA LYS A 73 -17.83 3.42 -10.66
C LYS A 73 -17.79 4.67 -9.78
N ALA A 74 -17.05 4.61 -8.67
CA ALA A 74 -16.88 5.71 -7.72
C ALA A 74 -16.00 6.83 -8.30
N TYR A 75 -14.93 6.49 -9.02
CA TYR A 75 -14.03 7.45 -9.67
C TYR A 75 -13.98 7.27 -11.19
N LYS A 76 -14.72 8.12 -11.90
CA LYS A 76 -14.91 8.02 -13.37
C LYS A 76 -13.88 8.78 -14.21
N ARG A 77 -13.02 9.58 -13.58
CA ARG A 77 -12.04 10.42 -14.30
C ARG A 77 -10.81 9.59 -14.67
N PRO A 78 -10.10 9.89 -15.77
CA PRO A 78 -8.87 9.20 -16.12
C PRO A 78 -7.78 9.41 -15.05
N ILE A 79 -7.12 8.33 -14.64
CA ILE A 79 -5.95 8.38 -13.76
C ILE A 79 -4.70 8.18 -14.64
N PRO A 80 -3.66 9.02 -14.55
CA PRO A 80 -2.41 8.80 -15.29
C PRO A 80 -1.84 7.41 -14.99
N SER A 81 -1.37 6.72 -16.03
CA SER A 81 -0.99 5.30 -15.98
C SER A 81 0.03 4.98 -14.89
N VAL A 82 0.98 5.87 -14.63
CA VAL A 82 2.02 5.73 -13.58
C VAL A 82 1.40 5.53 -12.19
N TYR A 83 0.29 6.20 -11.89
CA TYR A 83 -0.44 6.02 -10.63
C TYR A 83 -1.43 4.86 -10.72
N ASN A 84 -2.16 4.75 -11.83
CA ASN A 84 -3.24 3.78 -11.97
C ASN A 84 -2.76 2.34 -11.82
N THR A 85 -1.61 1.98 -12.42
CA THR A 85 -1.07 0.61 -12.31
C THR A 85 -0.86 0.21 -10.84
N VAL A 86 -0.21 1.07 -10.06
CA VAL A 86 0.07 0.78 -8.65
C VAL A 86 -1.19 0.83 -7.79
N LEU A 87 -2.11 1.78 -8.04
CA LEU A 87 -3.40 1.82 -7.35
C LEU A 87 -4.19 0.52 -7.56
N GLN A 88 -4.26 0.02 -8.79
CA GLN A 88 -4.95 -1.23 -9.09
C GLN A 88 -4.30 -2.44 -8.41
N GLU A 89 -2.97 -2.51 -8.35
CA GLU A 89 -2.26 -3.55 -7.60
C GLU A 89 -2.53 -3.46 -6.10
N LEU A 90 -2.50 -2.25 -5.52
CA LEU A 90 -2.82 -2.03 -4.12
C LEU A 90 -4.25 -2.46 -3.81
N ILE A 91 -5.23 -2.12 -4.66
CA ILE A 91 -6.65 -2.55 -4.48
C ILE A 91 -6.72 -4.08 -4.37
N VAL A 92 -6.02 -4.81 -5.25
CA VAL A 92 -6.02 -6.29 -5.19
C VAL A 92 -5.41 -6.78 -3.89
N GLN A 93 -4.25 -6.23 -3.50
CA GLN A 93 -3.56 -6.65 -2.27
C GLN A 93 -4.42 -6.40 -1.04
N GLN A 94 -5.03 -5.21 -0.93
CA GLN A 94 -5.89 -4.88 0.20
C GLN A 94 -7.18 -5.68 0.18
N HIS A 95 -7.79 -5.94 -0.99
CA HIS A 95 -8.95 -6.82 -1.10
C HIS A 95 -8.67 -8.21 -0.54
N LEU A 96 -7.58 -8.85 -0.98
CA LEU A 96 -7.18 -10.19 -0.52
C LEU A 96 -6.90 -10.25 0.98
N MET A 97 -6.61 -9.10 1.60
CA MET A 97 -6.35 -8.96 3.03
C MET A 97 -7.67 -8.70 3.78
N ARG A 98 -8.48 -7.75 3.30
CA ARG A 98 -9.76 -7.30 3.86
C ARG A 98 -10.80 -8.41 4.02
N TYR A 99 -10.82 -9.34 3.07
CA TYR A 99 -11.77 -10.44 3.06
C TYR A 99 -11.20 -11.76 3.62
N LYS A 100 -10.02 -11.72 4.27
CA LYS A 100 -9.56 -12.86 5.08
C LYS A 100 -10.47 -13.05 6.28
N LYS A 101 -10.72 -14.30 6.67
CA LYS A 101 -11.49 -14.63 7.89
C LYS A 101 -10.90 -14.03 9.17
N SER A 102 -9.58 -13.91 9.22
CA SER A 102 -8.81 -13.36 10.33
C SER A 102 -8.66 -11.83 10.25
N TYR A 103 -9.25 -11.17 9.25
CA TYR A 103 -9.12 -9.72 9.12
C TYR A 103 -9.91 -9.03 10.23
N ARG A 104 -9.25 -8.09 10.87
CA ARG A 104 -9.87 -7.12 11.76
C ARG A 104 -9.12 -5.81 11.55
N TYR A 105 -9.88 -4.75 11.32
CA TYR A 105 -9.33 -3.41 11.20
C TYR A 105 -8.54 -3.03 12.45
N ASP A 106 -7.42 -2.36 12.27
CA ASP A 106 -6.65 -1.77 13.37
C ASP A 106 -6.05 -0.41 12.98
N PRO A 107 -5.90 0.54 13.93
CA PRO A 107 -5.40 1.88 13.64
C PRO A 107 -3.95 1.92 13.11
N VAL A 108 -3.12 0.93 13.45
CA VAL A 108 -1.72 0.84 12.97
C VAL A 108 -1.70 0.49 11.47
N PHE A 109 -2.57 -0.42 11.05
CA PHE A 109 -2.83 -0.71 9.65
C PHE A 109 -3.30 0.54 8.89
N ALA A 110 -4.27 1.28 9.44
CA ALA A 110 -4.79 2.50 8.82
C ALA A 110 -3.69 3.56 8.64
N LEU A 111 -2.87 3.80 9.68
CA LEU A 111 -1.70 4.67 9.60
C LEU A 111 -0.76 4.24 8.46
N GLY A 112 -0.44 2.95 8.40
CA GLY A 112 0.41 2.41 7.35
C GLY A 112 -0.17 2.60 5.96
N PHE A 113 -1.43 2.25 5.75
CA PHE A 113 -2.11 2.44 4.47
C PHE A 113 -2.13 3.91 4.03
N VAL A 114 -2.54 4.82 4.93
CA VAL A 114 -2.58 6.26 4.65
C VAL A 114 -1.19 6.78 4.27
N THR A 115 -0.15 6.34 4.98
CA THR A 115 1.25 6.69 4.67
C THR A 115 1.65 6.21 3.27
N VAL A 116 1.36 4.95 2.92
CA VAL A 116 1.65 4.42 1.57
C VAL A 116 0.91 5.20 0.50
N TYR A 117 -0.38 5.46 0.72
CA TYR A 117 -1.22 6.15 -0.24
C TYR A 117 -0.72 7.58 -0.51
N ASP A 118 -0.43 8.34 0.54
CA ASP A 118 -0.01 9.73 0.40
C ASP A 118 1.33 9.85 -0.32
N GLN A 119 2.28 8.97 -0.03
CA GLN A 119 3.56 8.91 -0.76
C GLN A 119 3.39 8.46 -2.21
N LEU A 120 2.54 7.45 -2.45
CA LEU A 120 2.22 7.02 -3.80
C LEU A 120 1.63 8.17 -4.62
N MET A 121 0.73 8.94 -4.03
CA MET A 121 -0.01 10.02 -4.69
C MET A 121 0.69 11.38 -4.60
N GLU A 122 1.91 11.44 -4.06
CA GLU A 122 2.73 12.63 -4.06
C GLU A 122 3.03 13.09 -5.49
N GLY A 123 2.85 14.37 -5.79
CA GLY A 123 3.02 14.92 -7.14
C GLY A 123 1.89 14.57 -8.12
N TYR A 124 0.75 14.05 -7.63
CA TYR A 124 -0.45 13.90 -8.46
C TYR A 124 -0.94 15.29 -8.92
N PRO A 125 -1.39 15.46 -10.19
CA PRO A 125 -1.69 16.80 -10.74
C PRO A 125 -2.79 17.60 -10.04
N SER A 126 -3.73 16.95 -9.35
CA SER A 126 -4.86 17.57 -8.66
C SER A 126 -4.95 17.06 -7.21
N ASP A 127 -4.83 17.95 -6.23
CA ASP A 127 -4.97 17.60 -4.81
C ASP A 127 -6.40 17.17 -4.46
N GLU A 128 -7.41 17.78 -5.10
CA GLU A 128 -8.81 17.38 -4.94
C GLU A 128 -9.04 15.94 -5.44
N ASP A 129 -8.41 15.58 -6.55
CA ASP A 129 -8.52 14.25 -7.14
C ASP A 129 -7.81 13.23 -6.27
N ARG A 130 -6.67 13.59 -5.64
CA ARG A 130 -6.03 12.73 -4.64
C ARG A 130 -6.99 12.39 -3.51
N GLY A 131 -7.69 13.37 -2.95
CA GLY A 131 -8.70 13.12 -1.91
C GLY A 131 -9.86 12.25 -2.41
N THR A 132 -10.37 12.54 -3.61
CA THR A 132 -11.50 11.81 -4.21
C THR A 132 -11.14 10.35 -4.54
N ILE A 133 -9.93 10.11 -5.05
CA ILE A 133 -9.41 8.76 -5.35
C ILE A 133 -9.24 7.98 -4.05
N PHE A 134 -8.73 8.60 -2.98
CA PHE A 134 -8.61 7.95 -1.67
C PHE A 134 -9.98 7.47 -1.17
N LYS A 135 -10.97 8.37 -1.24
CA LYS A 135 -12.35 8.06 -0.85
C LYS A 135 -12.92 6.90 -1.66
N ALA A 136 -12.85 7.00 -2.98
CA ALA A 136 -13.32 5.95 -3.89
C ALA A 136 -12.61 4.60 -3.69
N TYR A 137 -11.31 4.62 -3.38
CA TYR A 137 -10.52 3.42 -3.10
C TYR A 137 -11.05 2.69 -1.87
N ILE A 138 -11.21 3.40 -0.75
CA ILE A 138 -11.60 2.79 0.53
C ILE A 138 -13.08 2.36 0.49
N GLU A 139 -13.95 3.18 -0.10
CA GLU A 139 -15.36 2.82 -0.31
C GLU A 139 -15.52 1.58 -1.20
N ALA A 140 -14.67 1.39 -2.22
CA ALA A 140 -14.72 0.21 -3.08
C ALA A 140 -14.46 -1.10 -2.31
N LEU A 141 -13.78 -1.03 -1.17
CA LEU A 141 -13.51 -2.14 -0.26
C LEU A 141 -14.59 -2.30 0.83
N ASN A 142 -15.68 -1.52 0.78
CA ASN A 142 -16.73 -1.44 1.80
C ASN A 142 -16.17 -1.03 3.18
N GLU A 143 -15.26 -0.06 3.19
CA GLU A 143 -14.63 0.50 4.39
C GLU A 143 -14.93 2.01 4.47
N GLU A 144 -14.66 2.64 5.62
CA GLU A 144 -14.94 4.06 5.87
C GLU A 144 -13.68 4.95 5.67
N PRO A 145 -13.64 5.82 4.65
CA PRO A 145 -12.46 6.65 4.36
C PRO A 145 -12.10 7.63 5.47
N ASP A 146 -13.12 8.22 6.10
CA ASP A 146 -12.94 9.22 7.15
C ASP A 146 -12.37 8.58 8.42
N GLN A 147 -12.77 7.33 8.74
CA GLN A 147 -12.19 6.55 9.82
C GLN A 147 -10.68 6.35 9.63
N TYR A 148 -10.24 5.93 8.44
CA TYR A 148 -8.81 5.74 8.14
C TYR A 148 -7.99 7.00 8.37
N ARG A 149 -8.48 8.15 7.88
CA ARG A 149 -7.77 9.43 8.03
C ARG A 149 -7.78 9.93 9.47
N ALA A 150 -8.89 9.76 10.19
CA ALA A 150 -9.01 10.15 11.58
C ALA A 150 -8.11 9.31 12.48
N ASP A 151 -8.16 7.99 12.36
CA ASP A 151 -7.37 7.05 13.17
C ASP A 151 -5.88 7.19 12.86
N ALA A 152 -5.49 7.28 11.59
CA ALA A 152 -4.10 7.52 11.23
C ALA A 152 -3.56 8.80 11.90
N ARG A 153 -4.31 9.90 11.85
CA ARG A 153 -3.91 11.17 12.50
C ARG A 153 -3.80 11.03 14.02
N LYS A 154 -4.77 10.39 14.69
CA LYS A 154 -4.70 10.13 16.13
C LYS A 154 -3.45 9.33 16.51
N VAL A 155 -3.17 8.27 15.77
CA VAL A 155 -1.98 7.43 15.99
C VAL A 155 -0.71 8.23 15.73
N GLU A 156 -0.67 9.08 14.70
CA GLU A 156 0.50 9.94 14.45
C GLU A 156 0.73 10.96 15.58
N GLU A 157 -0.33 11.61 16.07
CA GLU A 157 -0.26 12.56 17.18
C GLU A 157 0.21 11.87 18.46
N TRP A 158 -0.34 10.69 18.75
CA TRP A 158 0.11 9.85 19.86
C TRP A 158 1.58 9.50 19.74
N ALA A 159 2.03 9.04 18.57
CA ALA A 159 3.41 8.63 18.31
C ALA A 159 4.40 9.77 18.50
N ARG A 160 4.06 10.98 18.03
CA ARG A 160 4.89 12.19 18.21
C ARG A 160 5.08 12.59 19.68
N ALA A 161 4.18 12.18 20.56
CA ALA A 161 4.28 12.40 22.00
C ALA A 161 5.06 11.29 22.73
N GLN A 162 5.50 10.23 22.03
CA GLN A 162 6.22 9.11 22.63
C GLN A 162 7.73 9.28 22.61
N THR A 163 8.39 8.53 23.48
CA THR A 163 9.82 8.23 23.40
C THR A 163 10.00 6.74 23.11
N ALA A 164 11.22 6.30 22.80
CA ALA A 164 11.53 4.88 22.62
C ALA A 164 11.06 3.99 23.79
N SER A 165 11.15 4.47 25.04
CA SER A 165 10.71 3.70 26.21
C SER A 165 9.19 3.66 26.34
N THR A 166 8.51 4.81 26.21
CA THR A 166 7.04 4.87 26.38
C THR A 166 6.29 4.21 25.24
N LEU A 167 6.90 4.15 24.04
CA LEU A 167 6.38 3.44 22.88
C LEU A 167 6.41 1.92 23.08
N VAL A 168 7.51 1.38 23.59
CA VAL A 168 7.66 -0.07 23.86
C VAL A 168 6.84 -0.48 25.08
N ASP A 169 6.75 0.38 26.10
CA ASP A 169 6.01 0.13 27.33
C ASP A 169 4.51 0.49 27.22
N PHE A 170 3.93 0.44 26.02
CA PHE A 170 2.51 0.76 25.81
C PHE A 170 1.57 -0.13 26.63
N ALA A 171 2.00 -1.37 26.93
CA ALA A 171 1.18 -2.35 27.65
C ALA A 171 0.95 -2.00 29.13
N SER A 172 1.83 -1.21 29.74
CA SER A 172 1.69 -0.77 31.15
C SER A 172 0.82 0.49 31.28
N ARG A 173 0.45 1.11 30.16
CA ARG A 173 -0.17 2.43 30.08
C ARG A 173 -1.62 2.33 29.64
N GLU A 174 -2.42 3.33 29.96
CA GLU A 174 -3.82 3.41 29.56
C GLU A 174 -4.06 4.57 28.58
N GLY A 175 -4.92 4.32 27.60
CA GLY A 175 -5.26 5.26 26.54
C GLY A 175 -5.91 4.56 25.35
N GLU A 176 -6.52 5.32 24.45
CA GLU A 176 -7.21 4.78 23.26
C GLU A 176 -6.25 4.01 22.34
N ILE A 177 -5.07 4.58 22.09
CA ILE A 177 -4.06 3.98 21.22
C ILE A 177 -3.36 2.83 21.92
N GLU A 178 -3.01 2.98 23.20
CA GLU A 178 -2.47 1.91 24.04
C GLU A 178 -3.41 0.70 24.08
N GLY A 179 -4.70 0.93 24.27
CA GLY A 179 -5.72 -0.13 24.23
C GLY A 179 -5.79 -0.82 22.87
N SER A 180 -5.67 -0.06 21.79
CA SER A 180 -5.62 -0.63 20.43
C SER A 180 -4.37 -1.48 20.20
N LEU A 181 -3.20 -1.05 20.70
CA LEU A 181 -1.95 -1.82 20.64
C LEU A 181 -2.01 -3.08 21.50
N LYS A 182 -2.66 -3.03 22.68
CA LYS A 182 -2.92 -4.21 23.53
C LYS A 182 -3.81 -5.22 22.80
N ASP A 183 -4.90 -4.79 22.15
CA ASP A 183 -5.78 -5.67 21.35
C ASP A 183 -5.01 -6.32 20.18
N ILE A 184 -4.15 -5.55 19.49
CA ILE A 184 -3.28 -6.09 18.44
C ILE A 184 -2.35 -7.17 19.02
N ALA A 185 -1.68 -6.88 20.14
CA ALA A 185 -0.76 -7.81 20.78
C ALA A 185 -1.43 -9.13 21.19
N GLU A 186 -2.61 -9.03 21.82
CA GLU A 186 -3.40 -10.20 22.21
C GLU A 186 -3.77 -11.06 20.98
N ARG A 187 -4.28 -10.42 19.92
CA ARG A 187 -4.63 -11.13 18.68
C ARG A 187 -3.42 -11.73 17.98
N ALA A 188 -2.27 -11.06 18.00
CA ALA A 188 -1.04 -11.54 17.36
C ALA A 188 -0.41 -12.70 18.14
N GLY A 189 -0.57 -12.73 19.46
CA GLY A 189 -0.13 -13.86 20.31
C GLY A 189 -0.93 -15.14 20.09
N ILE A 190 -2.14 -15.06 19.55
CA ILE A 190 -2.99 -16.21 19.24
C ILE A 190 -2.82 -16.60 17.76
N LYS A 191 -2.55 -17.89 17.51
CA LYS A 191 -2.29 -18.38 16.15
C LYS A 191 -3.54 -18.27 15.27
N GLY A 192 -3.45 -17.48 14.21
CA GLY A 192 -4.50 -17.35 13.18
C GLY A 192 -5.57 -16.29 13.47
N SER A 193 -5.48 -15.54 14.57
CA SER A 193 -6.39 -14.43 14.90
C SER A 193 -5.87 -13.05 14.50
N PHE A 194 -4.65 -12.98 13.96
CA PHE A 194 -4.08 -11.74 13.45
C PHE A 194 -3.71 -11.85 11.97
N SER A 195 -4.20 -10.90 11.18
CA SER A 195 -3.86 -10.77 9.76
C SER A 195 -2.75 -9.76 9.57
N TYR A 196 -1.51 -10.20 9.72
CA TYR A 196 -0.37 -9.38 9.37
C TYR A 196 -0.45 -8.92 7.90
N SER A 197 -0.04 -7.68 7.65
CA SER A 197 0.02 -7.08 6.32
C SER A 197 1.22 -6.17 6.18
N ARG A 198 1.62 -5.90 4.93
CA ARG A 198 2.68 -4.92 4.64
C ARG A 198 2.32 -3.52 5.13
N PHE A 199 1.04 -3.14 5.07
CA PHE A 199 0.58 -1.87 5.62
C PHE A 199 0.78 -1.79 7.13
N PHE A 200 0.53 -2.88 7.87
CA PHE A 200 0.84 -2.94 9.29
C PHE A 200 2.33 -2.70 9.57
N ALA A 201 3.23 -3.31 8.80
CA ALA A 201 4.67 -3.07 8.94
C ALA A 201 5.06 -1.62 8.67
N VAL A 202 4.51 -1.00 7.62
CA VAL A 202 4.72 0.42 7.33
C VAL A 202 4.18 1.30 8.46
N GLY A 203 3.01 0.98 9.00
CA GLY A 203 2.43 1.70 10.14
C GLY A 203 3.30 1.61 11.40
N LEU A 204 3.85 0.43 11.67
CA LEU A 204 4.77 0.22 12.79
C LEU A 204 6.07 1.01 12.61
N PHE A 205 6.63 1.01 11.41
CA PHE A 205 7.81 1.84 11.12
C PHE A 205 7.50 3.33 11.24
N ARG A 206 6.32 3.76 10.77
CA ARG A 206 5.88 5.14 10.89
C ARG A 206 5.74 5.59 12.34
N LEU A 207 5.26 4.71 13.23
CA LEU A 207 5.26 4.97 14.69
C LEU A 207 6.67 5.26 15.21
N LEU A 208 7.64 4.40 14.87
CA LEU A 208 9.04 4.55 15.30
C LEU A 208 9.67 5.83 14.76
N GLU A 209 9.40 6.16 13.49
CA GLU A 209 9.88 7.39 12.86
C GLU A 209 9.34 8.64 13.60
N LEU A 210 8.04 8.67 13.90
CA LEU A 210 7.39 9.79 14.57
C LEU A 210 7.84 9.96 16.02
N ALA A 211 8.17 8.87 16.71
CA ALA A 211 8.74 8.88 18.05
C ALA A 211 10.26 9.12 18.07
N ASN A 212 10.89 9.34 16.91
CA ASN A 212 12.34 9.44 16.73
C ASN A 212 13.10 8.26 17.39
N ALA A 213 12.58 7.04 17.19
CA ALA A 213 12.98 5.82 17.87
C ALA A 213 13.30 4.69 16.88
N THR A 214 13.94 5.01 15.76
CA THR A 214 14.19 4.07 14.64
C THR A 214 15.32 3.05 14.89
N GLU A 215 15.87 3.01 16.10
CA GLU A 215 16.94 2.09 16.47
C GLU A 215 16.49 0.62 16.36
N PRO A 216 17.32 -0.30 15.82
CA PRO A 216 16.94 -1.72 15.65
C PRO A 216 16.49 -2.40 16.94
N THR A 217 17.09 -2.01 18.07
CA THR A 217 16.79 -2.56 19.40
C THR A 217 15.40 -2.14 19.90
N VAL A 218 14.92 -0.95 19.52
CA VAL A 218 13.58 -0.47 19.87
C VAL A 218 12.54 -1.21 19.03
N LEU A 219 12.80 -1.36 17.73
CA LEU A 219 11.96 -2.17 16.84
C LEU A 219 11.82 -3.59 17.36
N GLU A 220 12.92 -4.24 17.76
CA GLU A 220 12.89 -5.59 18.32
C GLU A 220 12.01 -5.69 19.57
N LYS A 221 12.19 -4.79 20.54
CA LYS A 221 11.37 -4.77 21.75
C LYS A 221 9.90 -4.51 21.45
N LEU A 222 9.60 -3.61 20.52
CA LEU A 222 8.24 -3.31 20.10
C LEU A 222 7.58 -4.50 19.40
N CYS A 223 8.32 -5.23 18.56
CA CYS A 223 7.84 -6.47 17.94
C CYS A 223 7.49 -7.54 18.99
N VAL A 224 8.35 -7.71 20.00
CA VAL A 224 8.10 -8.63 21.12
C VAL A 224 6.85 -8.22 21.89
N ALA A 225 6.71 -6.93 22.22
CA ALA A 225 5.57 -6.40 22.94
C ALA A 225 4.24 -6.55 22.17
N LEU A 226 4.29 -6.47 20.84
CA LEU A 226 3.14 -6.69 19.95
C LEU A 226 2.93 -8.16 19.54
N CYS A 227 3.78 -9.08 20.00
CA CYS A 227 3.75 -10.49 19.60
C CYS A 227 3.82 -10.71 18.07
N VAL A 228 4.57 -9.88 17.35
CA VAL A 228 4.73 -9.97 15.88
C VAL A 228 6.15 -10.40 15.48
N ASP A 229 6.26 -11.10 14.35
CA ASP A 229 7.55 -11.59 13.84
C ASP A 229 8.37 -10.46 13.21
N LYS A 230 9.48 -10.11 13.87
CA LYS A 230 10.43 -9.09 13.39
C LYS A 230 10.94 -9.38 11.98
N LYS A 231 11.20 -10.65 11.64
CA LYS A 231 11.74 -11.01 10.31
C LYS A 231 10.77 -10.68 9.18
N SER A 232 9.48 -10.81 9.43
CA SER A 232 8.43 -10.45 8.46
C SER A 232 8.35 -8.94 8.27
N ILE A 233 8.48 -8.17 9.35
CA ILE A 233 8.54 -6.70 9.30
C ILE A 233 9.77 -6.24 8.51
N ASP A 234 10.97 -6.71 8.85
CA ASP A 234 12.21 -6.34 8.15
C ASP A 234 12.09 -6.59 6.64
N ARG A 235 11.60 -7.79 6.26
CA ARG A 235 11.39 -8.17 4.85
C ARG A 235 10.43 -7.22 4.12
N ASP A 236 9.31 -6.88 4.74
CA ASP A 236 8.30 -6.03 4.11
C ASP A 236 8.72 -4.57 4.03
N LEU A 237 9.50 -4.08 5.00
CA LEU A 237 10.09 -2.74 4.95
C LEU A 237 11.10 -2.60 3.81
N ASP A 238 11.94 -3.61 3.58
CA ASP A 238 12.85 -3.64 2.43
C ASP A 238 12.09 -3.63 1.10
N VAL A 239 11.03 -4.43 0.99
CA VAL A 239 10.17 -4.45 -0.21
C VAL A 239 9.51 -3.09 -0.43
N TYR A 240 9.01 -2.46 0.62
CA TYR A 240 8.36 -1.16 0.54
C TYR A 240 9.32 -0.04 0.13
N ARG A 241 10.52 0.01 0.72
CA ARG A 241 11.57 0.96 0.34
C ARG A 241 11.93 0.83 -1.13
N ASN A 242 12.07 -0.41 -1.61
CA ASN A 242 12.37 -0.68 -3.02
C ASN A 242 11.23 -0.26 -3.96
N LEU A 243 9.97 -0.43 -3.55
CA LEU A 243 8.79 0.00 -4.32
C LEU A 243 8.73 1.53 -4.44
N LEU A 244 8.90 2.25 -3.34
CA LEU A 244 8.91 3.72 -3.34
C LEU A 244 10.02 4.30 -4.20
N SER A 245 11.24 3.76 -4.09
CA SER A 245 12.38 4.22 -4.89
C SER A 245 12.11 4.10 -6.39
N LYS A 246 11.51 3.00 -6.83
CA LYS A 246 11.10 2.81 -8.24
C LYS A 246 10.01 3.78 -8.67
N LEU A 247 9.06 4.09 -7.78
CA LEU A 247 7.99 5.05 -8.07
C LEU A 247 8.52 6.47 -8.23
N VAL A 248 9.43 6.90 -7.36
CA VAL A 248 10.09 8.21 -7.46
C VAL A 248 10.83 8.31 -8.79
N GLN A 249 11.64 7.31 -9.16
CA GLN A 249 12.34 7.28 -10.45
C GLN A 249 11.37 7.34 -11.64
N ALA A 250 10.26 6.59 -11.60
CA ALA A 250 9.25 6.61 -12.67
C ALA A 250 8.57 7.98 -12.80
N LYS A 251 8.30 8.66 -11.68
CA LYS A 251 7.73 10.02 -11.67
C LYS A 251 8.70 11.05 -12.25
N GLU A 252 9.98 10.98 -11.89
CA GLU A 252 11.02 11.87 -12.43
C GLU A 252 11.14 11.74 -13.94
N LEU A 253 11.19 10.50 -14.45
CA LEU A 253 11.23 10.22 -15.89
C LEU A 253 9.98 10.74 -16.62
N LEU A 254 8.79 10.59 -16.03
CA LEU A 254 7.55 11.12 -16.60
C LEU A 254 7.54 12.64 -16.61
N ASN A 255 7.98 13.29 -15.54
CA ASN A 255 8.08 14.74 -15.46
C ASN A 255 9.06 15.29 -16.51
N GLU A 256 10.20 14.63 -16.69
CA GLU A 256 11.18 14.99 -17.71
C GLU A 256 10.59 14.82 -19.12
N TYR A 257 9.86 13.73 -19.37
CA TYR A 257 9.20 13.50 -20.65
C TYR A 257 8.14 14.58 -20.95
N VAL A 258 7.28 14.89 -19.98
CA VAL A 258 6.26 15.94 -20.10
C VAL A 258 6.89 17.30 -20.35
N TYR A 259 7.98 17.62 -19.63
CA TYR A 259 8.72 18.86 -19.84
C TYR A 259 9.31 18.95 -21.26
N ARG A 260 9.94 17.88 -21.74
CA ARG A 260 10.48 17.81 -23.10
C ARG A 260 9.40 17.97 -24.17
N GLU A 261 8.25 17.32 -24.01
CA GLU A 261 7.15 17.43 -24.97
C GLU A 261 6.49 18.81 -24.95
N LYS A 262 6.35 19.46 -23.77
CA LYS A 262 5.91 20.86 -23.67
C LYS A 262 6.87 21.79 -24.42
N LYS A 263 8.18 21.67 -24.18
CA LYS A 263 9.21 22.47 -24.86
C LYS A 263 9.16 22.28 -26.38
N LYS A 264 9.10 21.04 -26.87
CA LYS A 264 8.96 20.77 -28.32
C LYS A 264 7.68 21.37 -28.90
N ARG A 265 6.58 21.38 -28.13
CA ARG A 265 5.31 21.97 -28.58
C ARG A 265 5.40 23.49 -28.65
N GLU A 266 6.02 24.12 -27.66
CA GLU A 266 6.30 25.56 -27.65
C GLU A 266 7.18 25.96 -28.84
N GLU A 267 8.26 25.23 -29.11
CA GLU A 267 9.14 25.45 -30.28
C GLU A 267 8.38 25.30 -31.61
N ARG A 268 7.44 24.35 -31.72
CA ARG A 268 6.59 24.18 -32.92
C ARG A 268 5.59 25.33 -33.09
N VAL A 269 5.01 25.82 -31.99
CA VAL A 269 4.10 26.98 -32.04
C VAL A 269 4.85 28.25 -32.40
N GLU A 270 6.06 28.45 -31.85
CA GLU A 270 6.90 29.60 -32.15
C GLU A 270 7.37 29.60 -33.61
N SER A 271 7.83 28.45 -34.12
CA SER A 271 8.21 28.32 -35.53
C SER A 271 7.02 28.50 -36.49
N GLN A 272 5.82 28.05 -36.13
CA GLN A 272 4.60 28.32 -36.92
C GLN A 272 4.20 29.81 -36.91
N LYS A 273 4.33 30.51 -35.78
CA LYS A 273 4.10 31.95 -35.70
C LYS A 273 5.12 32.73 -36.51
N ALA A 274 6.40 32.37 -36.42
CA ALA A 274 7.46 32.99 -37.21
C ALA A 274 7.24 32.79 -38.72
N ASN A 275 6.90 31.57 -39.16
CA ASN A 275 6.60 31.28 -40.56
C ASN A 275 5.36 32.03 -41.06
N GLY A 276 4.30 32.14 -40.24
CA GLY A 276 3.10 32.92 -40.57
C GLY A 276 3.38 34.43 -40.70
N ALA A 277 4.26 34.98 -39.87
CA ALA A 277 4.68 36.38 -39.95
C ALA A 277 5.50 36.67 -41.22
N VAL A 278 6.41 35.76 -41.60
CA VAL A 278 7.20 35.89 -42.83
C VAL A 278 6.33 35.85 -44.10
N ILE A 279 5.32 34.98 -44.15
CA ILE A 279 4.36 34.92 -45.27
C ILE A 279 3.53 36.21 -45.36
N LYS A 280 3.10 36.77 -44.22
CA LYS A 280 2.33 38.03 -44.20
C LYS A 280 3.15 39.22 -44.68
N CYS A 281 4.41 39.35 -44.25
CA CYS A 281 5.31 40.38 -44.77
C CYS A 281 5.60 40.21 -46.28
N SER A 282 5.75 38.97 -46.77
CA SER A 282 6.02 38.72 -48.19
C SER A 282 4.81 38.99 -49.09
N GLY A 283 3.58 38.80 -48.58
CA GLY A 283 2.34 39.10 -49.30
C GLY A 283 2.02 40.60 -49.41
N GLU A 284 2.44 41.42 -48.43
CA GLU A 284 2.27 42.87 -48.47
C GLU A 284 3.22 43.55 -49.49
N PHE A 285 4.41 42.99 -49.75
CA PHE A 285 5.33 43.50 -50.77
C PHE A 285 4.88 43.21 -52.22
N GLN A 286 3.96 42.27 -52.45
CA GLN A 286 3.44 41.98 -53.80
C GLN A 286 2.28 42.90 -54.23
N TYR A 287 1.69 43.69 -53.32
CA TYR A 287 0.56 44.59 -53.62
C TYR A 287 0.91 46.07 -53.70
N SER A 288 2.18 46.45 -53.53
CA SER A 288 2.64 47.86 -53.57
C SER A 288 3.35 48.26 -54.87
N GLY A 289 3.09 47.56 -55.98
CA GLY A 289 3.70 47.82 -57.28
C GLY A 289 2.70 47.76 -58.44
N GLN A 290 1.78 48.71 -58.50
CA GLN A 290 1.05 49.13 -59.70
C GLN A 290 0.88 50.64 -59.71
#